data_AF-A0A4Y9SCE0-F1
#
_entry.id   AF-A0A4Y9SCE0-F1
#
_cell.length_a   1.000
_cell.length_b   1.000
_cell.length_c   1.000
_cell.angle_alpha   90.00
_cell.angle_beta   90.00
_cell.angle_gamma   90.00
#
_symmetry.space_group_name_H-M   'P 1'
#
loop_
_entity.id
_entity.type
_entity.pdbx_description
1 polymer ?
#
loop_
_entity_poly.entity_id
_entity_poly.type
_entity_poly.pdbx_seq_one_letter_code
_entity_poly.pdbx_strand_id
1 'polypeptide(L)'
;TPAAAPAGAVAGTTPVAAAPATANPPTRTAATLTTGVGAAAANSLVLHVKADSWIQVKPENGAPLLSRLVKAGSTETVDLTGPVTVTVGNPAGVDATLRGAAVALPALPGKTIARVNLK
;
A
#
# COMPACT_ATOMS: atom_id res chain seq x y z
N THR A 1 3.81 -15.66 58.17
CA THR A 1 5.25 -15.99 58.29
C THR A 1 5.65 -16.69 57.00
N PRO A 2 6.66 -16.19 56.27
CA PRO A 2 8.01 -16.70 56.48
C PRO A 2 9.10 -15.61 56.53
N ALA A 3 10.20 -15.97 57.18
CA ALA A 3 11.45 -15.24 57.31
C ALA A 3 12.57 -15.99 56.57
N ALA A 4 13.53 -15.28 55.97
CA ALA A 4 14.90 -15.69 55.67
C ALA A 4 15.59 -14.52 54.93
N ALA A 5 16.42 -13.70 55.59
CA ALA A 5 17.82 -13.88 55.96
C ALA A 5 18.82 -13.53 54.82
N PRO A 6 19.91 -12.78 55.12
CA PRO A 6 20.77 -12.11 54.14
C PRO A 6 21.99 -12.93 53.73
N ALA A 7 22.52 -12.69 52.53
CA ALA A 7 23.84 -13.14 52.08
C ALA A 7 24.52 -11.93 51.41
N GLY A 8 25.65 -11.44 51.91
CA GLY A 8 26.98 -11.90 51.49
C GLY A 8 27.50 -10.93 50.41
N ALA A 9 28.17 -9.84 50.79
CA ALA A 9 29.62 -9.75 50.96
C ALA A 9 30.42 -9.66 49.64
N VAL A 10 31.17 -8.55 49.59
CA VAL A 10 32.47 -8.28 48.95
C VAL A 10 32.61 -7.94 47.45
N ALA A 11 33.19 -6.74 47.29
CA ALA A 11 34.31 -6.38 46.43
C ALA A 11 34.08 -6.17 44.92
N GLY A 12 34.33 -4.94 44.50
CA GLY A 12 34.54 -4.56 43.10
C GLY A 12 34.97 -3.10 43.02
N THR A 13 36.26 -2.87 43.02
CA THR A 13 36.93 -1.58 42.83
C THR A 13 36.84 -1.08 41.39
N THR A 14 37.12 0.23 41.23
CA THR A 14 37.55 0.94 40.00
C THR A 14 36.47 1.50 39.06
N PRO A 15 36.80 2.46 38.17
CA PRO A 15 36.91 3.89 38.47
C PRO A 15 35.87 4.71 37.68
N VAL A 16 35.61 5.94 38.14
CA VAL A 16 34.81 6.93 37.40
C VAL A 16 35.57 7.35 36.14
N ALA A 17 35.16 6.82 34.99
CA ALA A 17 35.57 7.31 33.68
C ALA A 17 34.55 8.37 33.21
N ALA A 18 35.04 9.60 33.10
CA ALA A 18 34.30 10.75 32.60
C ALA A 18 33.87 10.54 31.13
N ALA A 19 32.60 10.83 30.86
CA ALA A 19 32.07 10.99 29.52
C ALA A 19 32.58 12.29 28.88
N PRO A 20 32.84 12.27 27.57
CA PRO A 20 32.32 13.32 26.72
C PRO A 20 31.39 12.72 25.66
N ALA A 21 30.20 13.32 25.60
CA ALA A 21 29.18 13.06 24.61
C ALA A 21 29.70 13.44 23.21
N THR A 22 29.97 12.45 22.38
CA THR A 22 30.06 12.66 20.94
C THR A 22 28.65 12.50 20.37
N ALA A 23 28.03 13.64 20.05
CA ALA A 23 26.76 13.69 19.35
C ALA A 23 26.87 12.94 18.02
N ASN A 24 26.35 11.72 17.99
CA ASN A 24 26.10 11.01 16.75
C ASN A 24 24.93 11.73 16.07
N PRO A 25 25.08 12.29 14.85
CA PRO A 25 23.91 12.71 14.10
C PRO A 25 23.01 11.48 13.94
N PRO A 26 21.68 11.60 14.07
CA PRO A 26 20.80 10.52 13.71
C PRO A 26 21.03 10.28 12.22
N THR A 27 21.78 9.23 11.89
CA THR A 27 21.73 8.62 10.56
C THR A 27 20.30 8.12 10.45
N ARG A 28 19.48 9.00 9.89
CA ARG A 28 18.13 8.76 9.45
C ARG A 28 18.14 7.38 8.83
N THR A 29 17.58 6.40 9.53
CA THR A 29 17.11 5.17 8.93
C THR A 29 16.16 5.67 7.85
N ALA A 30 16.68 5.84 6.64
CA ALA A 30 15.87 5.91 5.46
C ALA A 30 15.15 4.57 5.49
N ALA A 31 13.92 4.61 5.99
CA ALA A 31 12.95 3.58 5.77
C ALA A 31 13.05 3.32 4.28
N THR A 32 13.64 2.19 3.94
CA THR A 32 13.51 1.62 2.61
C THR A 32 12.01 1.44 2.49
N LEU A 33 11.38 2.42 1.84
CA LEU A 33 10.07 2.27 1.26
C LEU A 33 10.26 1.16 0.25
N THR A 34 10.17 -0.07 0.74
CA THR A 34 9.74 -1.22 -0.02
C THR A 34 8.25 -1.01 -0.25
N THR A 35 7.91 0.09 -0.93
CA THR A 35 6.77 0.05 -1.84
C THR A 35 7.20 -1.00 -2.85
N GLY A 36 6.75 -2.23 -2.60
CA GLY A 36 6.92 -3.32 -3.51
C GLY A 36 6.45 -2.86 -4.87
N VAL A 37 7.39 -2.44 -5.69
CA VAL A 37 7.38 -2.73 -7.11
C VAL A 37 7.65 -4.24 -7.18
N GLY A 38 6.72 -5.02 -6.62
CA GLY A 38 6.56 -6.40 -6.95
C GLY A 38 6.30 -6.35 -8.43
N ALA A 39 7.32 -6.79 -9.18
CA ALA A 39 7.40 -6.89 -10.61
C ALA A 39 6.12 -6.40 -11.26
N ALA A 40 6.13 -5.15 -11.75
CA ALA A 40 5.02 -4.61 -12.53
C ALA A 40 4.65 -5.71 -13.51
N ALA A 41 3.56 -6.42 -13.19
CA ALA A 41 3.12 -7.50 -14.02
C ALA A 41 2.97 -6.85 -15.38
N ALA A 42 3.33 -7.57 -16.42
CA ALA A 42 3.32 -7.01 -17.75
C ALA A 42 1.95 -6.42 -18.13
N ASN A 43 0.90 -6.48 -17.29
CA ASN A 43 -0.34 -5.70 -17.34
C ASN A 43 -0.89 -5.27 -15.95
N SER A 44 -0.10 -4.73 -15.02
CA SER A 44 -0.64 -4.31 -13.71
C SER A 44 -1.49 -3.03 -13.84
N LEU A 45 -2.73 -3.06 -13.35
CA LEU A 45 -3.67 -1.95 -13.30
C LEU A 45 -3.73 -1.40 -11.88
N VAL A 46 -3.39 -0.13 -11.72
CA VAL A 46 -3.47 0.57 -10.43
C VAL A 46 -4.64 1.54 -10.47
N LEU A 47 -5.55 1.43 -9.50
CA LEU A 47 -6.71 2.30 -9.35
C LEU A 47 -6.58 3.10 -8.06
N HIS A 48 -6.46 4.41 -8.18
CA HIS A 48 -6.39 5.35 -7.08
C HIS A 48 -7.79 5.90 -6.84
N VAL A 49 -8.37 5.57 -5.70
CA VAL A 49 -9.76 5.91 -5.37
C VAL A 49 -9.75 7.11 -4.44
N LYS A 50 -10.17 8.27 -4.93
CA LYS A 50 -10.29 9.53 -4.18
C LYS A 50 -11.65 9.70 -3.51
N ALA A 51 -12.69 9.05 -4.03
CA ALA A 51 -14.04 9.05 -3.48
C ALA A 51 -14.63 7.64 -3.52
N ASP A 52 -15.56 7.31 -2.60
CA ASP A 52 -16.26 6.02 -2.59
C ASP A 52 -16.76 5.64 -3.98
N SER A 53 -16.27 4.50 -4.48
CA SER A 53 -16.45 4.09 -5.86
C SER A 53 -16.61 2.59 -5.97
N TRP A 54 -17.66 2.15 -6.67
CA TRP A 54 -17.78 0.74 -7.04
C TRP A 54 -16.79 0.43 -8.15
N ILE A 55 -15.95 -0.59 -7.99
CA ILE A 55 -14.95 -0.98 -8.99
C ILE A 55 -15.15 -2.44 -9.33
N GLN A 56 -15.30 -2.69 -10.63
CA GLN A 56 -15.34 -4.03 -11.20
C GLN A 56 -14.27 -4.15 -12.29
N VAL A 57 -13.40 -5.14 -12.14
CA VAL A 57 -12.41 -5.54 -13.14
C VAL A 57 -12.75 -6.97 -13.55
N LYS A 58 -13.20 -7.13 -14.80
CA LYS A 58 -13.60 -8.42 -15.35
C LYS A 58 -12.75 -8.75 -16.59
N PRO A 59 -12.01 -9.87 -16.61
CA PRO A 59 -11.32 -10.32 -17.80
C PRO A 59 -12.30 -10.90 -18.80
N GLU A 60 -11.95 -10.89 -20.09
CA GLU A 60 -12.77 -11.55 -21.10
C GLU A 60 -12.76 -13.08 -20.93
N ASN A 61 -11.64 -13.63 -20.46
CA ASN A 61 -11.43 -15.06 -20.24
C ASN A 61 -11.54 -15.46 -18.75
N GLY A 62 -12.60 -15.05 -18.04
CA GLY A 62 -12.81 -15.60 -16.70
C GLY A 62 -13.79 -14.87 -15.79
N ALA A 63 -13.68 -15.21 -14.50
CA ALA A 63 -14.39 -14.57 -13.40
C ALA A 63 -13.84 -13.16 -13.13
N PRO A 64 -14.65 -12.23 -12.59
CA PRO A 64 -14.16 -10.92 -12.21
C PRO A 64 -13.02 -11.02 -11.19
N LEU A 65 -11.87 -10.39 -11.50
CA LEU A 65 -10.72 -10.31 -10.58
C LEU A 65 -11.05 -9.42 -9.39
N LEU A 66 -11.82 -8.36 -9.63
CA LEU A 66 -12.23 -7.40 -8.61
C LEU A 66 -13.68 -7.02 -8.88
N SER A 67 -14.53 -6.99 -7.85
CA SER A 67 -15.91 -6.51 -7.96
C SER A 67 -16.42 -6.10 -6.58
N ARG A 68 -16.05 -4.90 -6.13
CA ARG A 68 -16.42 -4.39 -4.80
C ARG A 68 -16.48 -2.86 -4.74
N LEU A 69 -17.13 -2.37 -3.70
CA LEU A 69 -17.06 -0.96 -3.31
C LEU A 69 -15.72 -0.68 -2.66
N VAL A 70 -14.99 0.29 -3.21
CA VAL A 70 -13.71 0.76 -2.68
C VAL A 70 -13.92 2.14 -2.07
N LYS A 71 -13.41 2.34 -0.85
CA LYS A 71 -13.55 3.59 -0.11
C LYS A 71 -12.57 4.65 -0.63
N ALA A 72 -12.90 5.91 -0.46
CA ALA A 72 -11.97 7.03 -0.65
C ALA A 72 -10.63 6.82 0.06
N GLY A 73 -9.53 7.22 -0.57
CA GLY A 73 -8.16 7.08 -0.08
C GLY A 73 -7.52 5.70 -0.29
N SER A 74 -8.24 4.74 -0.88
CA SER A 74 -7.72 3.40 -1.13
C SER A 74 -7.04 3.30 -2.50
N THR A 75 -6.01 2.48 -2.62
CA THR A 75 -5.36 2.15 -3.89
C THR A 75 -5.46 0.65 -4.11
N GLU A 76 -6.02 0.25 -5.25
CA GLU A 76 -6.16 -1.14 -5.65
C GLU A 76 -5.22 -1.44 -6.82
N THR A 77 -4.39 -2.46 -6.65
CA THR A 77 -3.53 -2.96 -7.73
C THR A 77 -4.08 -4.31 -8.17
N VAL A 78 -4.35 -4.45 -9.46
CA VAL A 78 -4.91 -5.65 -10.06
C VAL A 78 -4.02 -6.08 -11.22
N ASP A 79 -3.47 -7.28 -11.15
CA ASP A 79 -2.68 -7.84 -12.24
C ASP A 79 -3.58 -8.41 -13.33
N LEU A 80 -3.46 -7.89 -14.55
CA LEU A 80 -4.24 -8.37 -15.68
C LEU A 80 -3.45 -9.43 -16.45
N THR A 81 -4.13 -10.50 -16.87
CA THR A 81 -3.52 -11.59 -17.65
C THR A 81 -3.92 -11.53 -19.13
N GLY A 82 -4.69 -10.51 -19.53
CA GLY A 82 -5.22 -10.35 -20.88
C GLY A 82 -6.18 -9.18 -20.98
N PRO A 83 -7.00 -9.13 -22.06
CA PRO A 83 -7.98 -8.07 -22.22
C PRO A 83 -9.04 -8.14 -21.13
N VAL A 84 -9.35 -6.99 -20.53
CA VAL A 84 -10.30 -6.86 -19.44
C VAL A 84 -11.23 -5.67 -19.66
N THR A 85 -12.46 -5.80 -19.18
CA THR A 85 -13.39 -4.70 -19.00
C THR A 85 -13.29 -4.18 -17.57
N VAL A 86 -12.96 -2.89 -17.42
CA VAL A 86 -12.99 -2.16 -16.16
C VAL A 86 -14.25 -1.31 -16.11
N THR A 87 -15.03 -1.44 -15.05
CA THR A 87 -16.22 -0.63 -14.79
C THR A 87 -16.08 0.06 -13.43
N VAL A 88 -16.23 1.40 -13.42
CA VAL A 88 -16.05 2.23 -12.22
C VAL A 88 -17.30 3.07 -12.01
N GLY A 89 -17.91 3.01 -10.82
CA GLY A 89 -19.19 3.66 -10.49
C GLY A 89 -19.14 5.14 -10.12
N ASN A 90 -17.95 5.74 -10.10
CA ASN A 90 -17.74 7.18 -9.95
C ASN A 90 -16.36 7.56 -10.51
N PRO A 91 -16.20 7.65 -11.83
CA PRO A 91 -14.89 7.86 -12.45
C PRO A 91 -14.28 9.23 -12.16
N ALA A 92 -15.08 10.24 -11.79
CA ALA A 92 -14.55 11.57 -11.41
C ALA A 92 -13.67 11.49 -10.15
N GLY A 93 -13.95 10.51 -9.28
CA GLY A 93 -13.20 10.26 -8.07
C GLY A 93 -12.17 9.13 -8.18
N VAL A 94 -11.89 8.60 -9.37
CA VAL A 94 -10.96 7.47 -9.54
C VAL A 94 -9.97 7.77 -10.65
N ASP A 95 -8.69 7.58 -10.37
CA ASP A 95 -7.64 7.62 -11.39
C ASP A 95 -7.18 6.19 -11.66
N ALA A 96 -7.27 5.74 -12.90
CA ALA A 96 -6.77 4.43 -13.31
C ALA A 96 -5.46 4.59 -14.08
N THR A 97 -4.49 3.75 -13.77
CA THR A 97 -3.19 3.72 -14.44
C THR A 97 -2.89 2.28 -14.82
N LEU A 98 -2.79 1.99 -16.11
CA LEU A 98 -2.43 0.67 -16.62
C LEU A 98 -0.96 0.67 -17.00
N ARG A 99 -0.13 -0.17 -16.37
CA ARG A 99 1.30 -0.30 -16.67
C ARG A 99 2.07 1.04 -16.59
N GLY A 100 1.61 1.97 -15.76
CA GLY A 100 2.16 3.34 -15.70
C GLY A 100 1.56 4.34 -16.69
N ALA A 101 0.68 3.91 -17.60
CA ALA A 101 -0.05 4.80 -18.50
C ALA A 101 -1.42 5.18 -17.90
N ALA A 102 -1.69 6.49 -17.79
CA ALA A 102 -2.98 6.97 -17.33
C ALA A 102 -4.11 6.50 -18.29
N VAL A 103 -5.14 5.88 -17.72
CA VAL A 103 -6.32 5.41 -18.43
C VAL A 103 -7.42 6.43 -18.23
N ALA A 104 -7.91 7.01 -19.33
CA ALA A 104 -9.09 7.85 -19.28
C ALA A 104 -10.32 7.02 -18.89
N LEU A 105 -11.02 7.44 -17.85
CA LEU A 105 -12.27 6.84 -17.40
C LEU A 105 -13.45 7.78 -17.75
N PRO A 106 -13.88 7.87 -19.03
CA PRO A 106 -15.01 8.72 -19.38
C PRO A 106 -16.29 8.18 -18.75
N ALA A 107 -17.02 9.03 -18.04
CA ALA A 107 -18.35 8.71 -17.56
C ALA A 107 -19.30 8.48 -18.75
N LEU A 108 -20.12 7.44 -18.68
CA LEU A 108 -21.10 7.15 -19.71
C LEU A 108 -22.24 8.19 -19.66
N PRO A 109 -22.76 8.65 -20.80
CA PRO A 109 -23.86 9.62 -20.82
C PRO A 109 -25.10 9.04 -20.12
N GLY A 110 -25.63 9.78 -19.13
CA GLY A 110 -26.78 9.36 -18.33
C GLY A 110 -26.49 8.30 -17.26
N LYS A 111 -25.21 7.97 -17.00
CA LYS A 111 -24.80 7.03 -15.96
C LYS A 111 -23.65 7.61 -15.13
N THR A 112 -23.60 7.26 -13.84
CA THR A 112 -22.47 7.61 -12.97
C THR A 112 -21.29 6.64 -13.13
N ILE A 113 -21.36 5.70 -14.08
CA ILE A 113 -20.31 4.69 -14.31
C ILE A 113 -19.42 5.07 -15.51
N ALA A 114 -18.13 4.78 -15.42
CA ALA A 114 -17.25 4.62 -16.58
C ALA A 114 -17.09 3.15 -16.89
N ARG A 115 -16.99 2.80 -18.17
CA ARG A 115 -16.61 1.47 -18.63
C ARG A 115 -15.52 1.61 -19.69
N VAL A 116 -14.40 0.95 -19.46
CA VAL A 116 -13.24 0.97 -20.36
C VAL A 116 -12.81 -0.45 -20.66
N ASN A 117 -12.52 -0.72 -21.93
CA ASN A 117 -11.87 -1.97 -22.32
C ASN A 117 -10.37 -1.74 -22.42
N LEU A 118 -9.62 -2.53 -21.67
CA LEU A 118 -8.16 -2.54 -21.66
C LEU A 118 -7.71 -3.78 -22.43
N LYS A 119 -6.77 -3.60 -23.36
CA LYS A 119 -6.25 -4.62 -24.27
C LYS A 119 -4.73 -4.61 -24.28
#